data_AF-A0A2S0KJL4-F1
#
_entry.id   AF-A0A2S0KJL4-F1
#
_cell.length_a   1.000
_cell.length_b   1.000
_cell.length_c   1.000
_cell.angle_alpha   90.00
_cell.angle_beta   90.00
_cell.angle_gamma   90.00
#
_symmetry.space_group_name_H-M   'P 1'
#
loop_
_entity.id
_entity.type
_entity.pdbx_description
1 polymer ?
#
loop_
_entity_poly.entity_id
_entity_poly.type
_entity_poly.pdbx_seq_one_letter_code
_entity_poly.pdbx_strand_id
1 'polypeptide(L)'
;MPLPAPWGTPPGRWSLNGHPFTVVCPATTDLALALVVPDKEGGGLWTTLECTARSQRSTVAELVLTDPPPRGLDLFGDIADALVHSLIGWKRWEAAYLWQQTFSMWPAIDGEHLGRGVDLAALPPARATNTVYAWWRRALSSDEDAWKTFEKDMKREPRRVIRREAAKPLGAEAAAQLQAVAAAAGARPVSNSAGVPDQRT
;
A
#
# COMPACT_ATOMS: atom_id res chain seq x y z
N MET A 1 17.99 -26.54 17.37
CA MET A 1 17.97 -25.43 16.40
C MET A 1 16.73 -24.60 16.65
N PRO A 2 16.80 -23.26 16.75
CA PRO A 2 15.60 -22.43 16.78
C PRO A 2 14.88 -22.55 15.43
N LEU A 3 13.56 -22.82 15.47
CA LEU A 3 12.70 -22.78 14.29
C LEU A 3 12.77 -21.39 13.65
N PRO A 4 12.94 -21.27 12.32
CA PRO A 4 12.84 -19.97 11.67
C PRO A 4 11.45 -19.40 11.96
N ALA A 5 11.40 -18.10 12.25
CA ALA A 5 10.14 -17.43 12.53
C ALA A 5 9.18 -17.64 11.34
N PRO A 6 7.89 -17.94 11.55
CA PRO A 6 6.95 -18.38 10.51
C PRO A 6 6.56 -17.28 9.49
N TRP A 7 7.27 -16.17 9.48
CA TRP A 7 7.02 -15.00 8.65
C TRP A 7 8.03 -15.07 7.51
N GLY A 8 7.52 -15.18 6.28
CA GLY A 8 8.29 -15.60 5.10
C GLY A 8 9.57 -14.81 4.87
N THR A 9 10.51 -15.44 4.17
CA THR A 9 11.68 -14.75 3.64
C THR A 9 11.20 -13.52 2.86
N PRO A 10 11.66 -12.30 3.20
CA PRO A 10 11.27 -11.10 2.47
C PRO A 10 11.54 -11.34 0.97
N PRO A 11 10.68 -10.85 0.05
CA PRO A 11 10.91 -11.06 -1.38
C PRO A 11 12.32 -10.57 -1.69
N GLY A 12 13.19 -11.44 -2.20
CA GLY A 12 14.63 -11.14 -2.17
C GLY A 12 15.00 -9.84 -2.92
N ARG A 13 14.20 -9.45 -3.92
CA ARG A 13 14.47 -8.31 -4.80
C ARG A 13 13.22 -7.62 -5.34
N TRP A 14 13.37 -6.35 -5.69
CA TRP A 14 12.49 -5.59 -6.58
C TRP A 14 13.32 -4.92 -7.69
N SER A 15 12.71 -4.31 -8.71
CA SER A 15 13.46 -3.66 -9.78
C SER A 15 12.84 -2.37 -10.29
N LEU A 16 13.69 -1.43 -10.72
CA LEU A 16 13.32 -0.18 -11.40
C LEU A 16 14.15 -0.05 -12.68
N ASN A 17 13.51 0.16 -13.83
CA ASN A 17 14.17 0.34 -15.13
C ASN A 17 15.23 -0.74 -15.43
N GLY A 18 14.96 -1.99 -15.06
CA GLY A 18 15.89 -3.12 -15.22
C GLY A 18 16.97 -3.25 -14.14
N HIS A 19 17.12 -2.28 -13.24
CA HIS A 19 18.05 -2.35 -12.10
C HIS A 19 17.43 -3.13 -10.93
N PRO A 20 18.09 -4.20 -10.44
CA PRO A 20 17.61 -4.96 -9.28
C PRO A 20 18.06 -4.34 -7.95
N PHE A 21 17.15 -4.32 -6.99
CA PHE A 21 17.34 -3.82 -5.63
C PHE A 21 17.06 -4.92 -4.62
N THR A 22 17.87 -4.98 -3.57
CA THR A 22 17.70 -5.93 -2.47
C THR A 22 16.67 -5.40 -1.50
N VAL A 23 15.65 -6.21 -1.21
CA VAL A 23 14.66 -5.88 -0.19
C VAL A 23 15.23 -6.20 1.18
N VAL A 24 15.02 -5.30 2.13
CA VAL A 24 15.32 -5.51 3.55
C VAL A 24 14.06 -5.26 4.36
N CYS A 25 13.93 -5.97 5.49
CA CYS A 25 12.93 -5.60 6.48
C CYS A 25 13.51 -4.47 7.34
N PRO A 26 12.98 -3.24 7.27
CA PRO A 26 13.45 -2.12 8.08
C PRO A 26 13.15 -2.34 9.57
N ALA A 27 13.79 -1.55 10.45
CA ALA A 27 13.37 -1.48 11.84
C ALA A 27 11.94 -0.91 11.94
N THR A 28 11.23 -1.23 13.02
CA THR A 28 9.84 -0.78 13.21
C THR A 28 9.72 0.72 13.18
N THR A 29 10.63 1.44 13.86
CA THR A 29 10.64 2.90 13.88
C THR A 29 10.80 3.48 12.47
N ASP A 30 11.75 2.96 11.70
CA ASP A 30 12.00 3.43 10.33
C ASP A 30 10.80 3.18 9.41
N LEU A 31 10.18 1.99 9.51
CA LEU A 31 8.98 1.68 8.74
C LEU A 31 7.81 2.57 9.15
N ALA A 32 7.56 2.72 10.45
CA ALA A 32 6.45 3.53 10.96
C ALA A 32 6.58 4.99 10.52
N LEU A 33 7.79 5.55 10.59
CA LEU A 33 8.08 6.90 10.12
C LEU A 33 7.87 7.04 8.61
N ALA A 34 8.30 6.05 7.81
CA ALA A 34 8.06 6.07 6.36
C ALA A 34 6.57 5.95 6.01
N LEU A 35 5.81 5.17 6.77
CA LEU A 35 4.37 4.95 6.57
C LEU A 35 3.52 6.19 6.86
N VAL A 36 3.93 7.03 7.81
CA VAL A 36 3.16 8.24 8.13
C VAL A 36 3.33 9.38 7.14
N VAL A 37 4.37 9.33 6.28
CA VAL A 37 4.57 10.34 5.24
C VAL A 37 3.38 10.38 4.28
N PRO A 38 2.72 11.54 4.08
CA PRO A 38 1.59 11.65 3.17
C PRO A 38 1.95 11.19 1.74
N ASP A 39 1.04 10.49 1.08
CA ASP A 39 1.27 10.01 -0.30
C ASP A 39 1.59 11.17 -1.27
N LYS A 40 0.97 12.35 -1.07
CA LYS A 40 1.23 13.57 -1.85
C LYS A 40 2.67 14.11 -1.72
N GLU A 41 3.37 13.72 -0.65
CA GLU A 41 4.75 14.11 -0.34
C GLU A 41 5.73 12.96 -0.67
N GLY A 42 5.27 11.93 -1.36
CA GLY A 42 6.10 10.79 -1.77
C GLY A 42 6.17 9.66 -0.75
N GLY A 43 5.15 9.46 0.08
CA GLY A 43 5.13 8.37 1.07
C GLY A 43 5.43 6.97 0.48
N GLY A 44 5.02 6.72 -0.77
CA GLY A 44 5.42 5.51 -1.50
C GLY A 44 6.92 5.41 -1.78
N LEU A 45 7.57 6.51 -2.16
CA LEU A 45 9.02 6.56 -2.38
C LEU A 45 9.77 6.35 -1.06
N TRP A 46 9.40 7.05 0.00
CA TRP A 46 10.00 6.88 1.33
C TRP A 46 9.89 5.45 1.85
N THR A 47 8.71 4.84 1.74
CA THR A 47 8.51 3.44 2.13
C THR A 47 9.37 2.49 1.28
N THR A 48 9.47 2.74 -0.03
CA THR A 48 10.30 1.92 -0.92
C THR A 48 11.78 2.02 -0.56
N LEU A 49 12.27 3.23 -0.26
CA LEU A 49 13.65 3.45 0.16
C LEU A 49 13.96 2.74 1.48
N GLU A 50 13.07 2.82 2.47
CA GLU A 50 13.31 2.14 3.75
C GLU A 50 13.33 0.62 3.61
N CYS A 51 12.48 0.06 2.77
CA CYS A 51 12.46 -1.36 2.42
C CYS A 51 13.60 -1.78 1.46
N THR A 52 14.48 -0.86 1.05
CA THR A 52 15.63 -1.13 0.19
C THR A 52 16.94 -1.09 0.96
N ALA A 53 17.85 -2.01 0.65
CA ALA A 53 19.17 -2.06 1.26
C ALA A 53 19.85 -0.68 1.23
N ARG A 54 20.37 -0.24 2.39
CA ARG A 54 20.88 1.12 2.61
C ARG A 54 21.93 1.55 1.56
N SER A 55 22.79 0.64 1.14
CA SER A 55 23.83 0.87 0.12
C SER A 55 23.28 1.15 -1.28
N GLN A 56 22.02 0.83 -1.56
CA GLN A 56 21.39 0.97 -2.89
C GLN A 56 20.37 2.12 -2.94
N ARG A 57 20.06 2.76 -1.80
CA ARG A 57 19.04 3.83 -1.72
C ARG A 57 19.39 5.05 -2.56
N SER A 58 20.68 5.44 -2.61
CA SER A 58 21.14 6.55 -3.46
C SER A 58 20.94 6.26 -4.94
N THR A 59 21.13 5.02 -5.38
CA THR A 59 20.89 4.61 -6.77
C THR A 59 19.40 4.71 -7.13
N VAL A 60 18.49 4.38 -6.21
CA VAL A 60 17.05 4.59 -6.43
C VAL A 60 16.77 6.09 -6.64
N ALA A 61 17.30 6.95 -5.77
CA ALA A 61 17.11 8.39 -5.90
C ALA A 61 17.71 8.95 -7.20
N GLU A 62 18.89 8.47 -7.60
CA GLU A 62 19.54 8.84 -8.86
C GLU A 62 18.70 8.45 -10.08
N LEU A 63 18.17 7.22 -10.12
CA LEU A 63 17.30 6.76 -11.21
C LEU A 63 16.02 7.59 -11.29
N VAL A 64 15.43 7.97 -10.15
CA VAL A 64 14.24 8.85 -10.14
C VAL A 64 14.52 10.20 -10.77
N LEU A 65 15.72 10.74 -10.60
CA LEU A 65 16.11 12.06 -11.11
C LEU A 65 16.58 12.01 -12.58
N THR A 66 17.30 10.95 -12.96
CA THR A 66 17.95 10.85 -14.27
C THR A 66 17.12 10.10 -15.32
N ASP A 67 16.31 9.13 -14.89
CA ASP A 67 15.43 8.32 -15.73
C ASP A 67 14.04 8.17 -15.06
N PRO A 68 13.28 9.28 -15.01
CA PRO A 68 12.07 9.35 -14.21
C PRO A 68 11.06 8.29 -14.67
N PRO A 69 10.43 7.57 -13.73
CA PRO A 69 9.52 6.48 -14.08
C PRO A 69 8.31 7.01 -14.88
N PRO A 70 7.75 6.20 -15.81
CA PRO A 70 6.67 6.63 -16.70
C PRO A 70 5.36 6.98 -15.96
N ARG A 71 5.19 6.53 -14.71
CA ARG A 71 4.06 6.89 -13.83
C ARG A 71 4.45 7.88 -12.72
N GLY A 72 5.64 8.47 -12.80
CA GLY A 72 6.17 9.34 -11.75
C GLY A 72 6.19 8.65 -10.38
N LEU A 73 5.88 9.41 -9.33
CA LEU A 73 5.89 8.92 -7.95
C LEU A 73 4.80 7.87 -7.66
N ASP A 74 3.75 7.77 -8.49
CA ASP A 74 2.69 6.78 -8.29
C ASP A 74 3.22 5.34 -8.42
N LEU A 75 4.25 5.11 -9.24
CA LEU A 75 4.92 3.81 -9.34
C LEU A 75 5.45 3.34 -7.97
N PHE A 76 6.04 4.25 -7.20
CA PHE A 76 6.55 3.93 -5.87
C PHE A 76 5.43 3.65 -4.87
N GLY A 77 4.23 4.18 -5.09
CA GLY A 77 3.04 3.77 -4.34
C GLY A 77 2.74 2.29 -4.56
N ASP A 78 2.77 1.82 -5.81
CA ASP A 78 2.52 0.41 -6.15
C ASP A 78 3.62 -0.52 -5.62
N ILE A 79 4.89 -0.13 -5.76
CA ILE A 79 6.04 -0.87 -5.24
C ILE A 79 5.97 -0.97 -3.72
N ALA A 80 5.73 0.15 -3.03
CA ALA A 80 5.62 0.16 -1.58
C ALA A 80 4.43 -0.68 -1.08
N ASP A 81 3.28 -0.65 -1.77
CA ASP A 81 2.13 -1.49 -1.43
C ASP A 81 2.50 -2.98 -1.47
N ALA A 82 3.21 -3.42 -2.51
CA ALA A 82 3.69 -4.79 -2.65
C ALA A 82 4.74 -5.17 -1.60
N LEU A 83 5.72 -4.29 -1.36
CA LEU A 83 6.78 -4.50 -0.37
C LEU A 83 6.20 -4.62 1.03
N VAL A 84 5.36 -3.68 1.47
CA VAL A 84 4.77 -3.72 2.81
C VAL A 84 3.89 -4.96 2.99
N HIS A 85 3.07 -5.30 1.99
CA HIS A 85 2.25 -6.52 2.07
C HIS A 85 3.12 -7.77 2.19
N SER A 86 4.21 -7.87 1.43
CA SER A 86 5.12 -9.01 1.50
C SER A 86 5.92 -9.11 2.81
N LEU A 87 6.27 -7.96 3.41
CA LEU A 87 7.14 -7.89 4.59
C LEU A 87 6.37 -8.07 5.89
N ILE A 88 5.17 -7.50 5.98
CA ILE A 88 4.41 -7.46 7.24
C ILE A 88 2.99 -8.02 7.13
N GLY A 89 2.53 -8.40 5.92
CA GLY A 89 1.21 -8.98 5.69
C GLY A 89 0.06 -7.95 5.61
N TRP A 90 0.34 -6.66 5.82
CA TRP A 90 -0.65 -5.60 5.80
C TRP A 90 -0.68 -4.85 4.47
N LYS A 91 -1.86 -4.38 4.05
CA LYS A 91 -1.92 -3.35 3.00
C LYS A 91 -1.23 -2.09 3.53
N ARG A 92 -0.39 -1.45 2.71
CA ARG A 92 0.39 -0.28 3.16
C ARG A 92 -0.49 0.83 3.73
N TRP A 93 -1.62 1.13 3.10
CA TRP A 93 -2.51 2.20 3.57
C TRP A 93 -3.22 1.86 4.88
N GLU A 94 -3.52 0.59 5.14
CA GLU A 94 -4.08 0.14 6.43
C GLU A 94 -3.03 0.33 7.54
N ALA A 95 -1.79 -0.11 7.29
CA ALA A 95 -0.68 0.08 8.20
C ALA A 95 -0.37 1.58 8.42
N ALA A 96 -0.38 2.39 7.36
CA ALA A 96 -0.18 3.82 7.44
C ALA A 96 -1.25 4.51 8.29
N TYR A 97 -2.53 4.21 8.05
CA TYR A 97 -3.62 4.72 8.87
C TYR A 97 -3.43 4.35 10.35
N LEU A 98 -3.15 3.07 10.61
CA LEU A 98 -2.95 2.57 11.97
C LEU A 98 -1.81 3.31 12.68
N TRP A 99 -0.65 3.44 12.03
CA TRP A 99 0.49 4.15 12.61
C TRP A 99 0.23 5.65 12.75
N GLN A 100 -0.48 6.30 11.82
CA GLN A 100 -0.88 7.71 11.95
C GLN A 100 -1.75 7.96 13.19
N GLN A 101 -2.77 7.13 13.42
CA GLN A 101 -3.59 7.21 14.63
C GLN A 101 -2.78 6.89 15.89
N THR A 102 -1.84 5.97 15.78
CA THR A 102 -0.98 5.57 16.89
C THR A 102 -0.02 6.68 17.32
N PHE A 103 0.55 7.42 16.38
CA PHE A 103 1.39 8.58 16.70
C PHE A 103 0.61 9.71 17.37
N SER A 104 -0.64 9.96 16.98
CA SER A 104 -1.47 10.97 17.65
C SER A 104 -1.83 10.58 19.08
N MET A 105 -1.86 9.28 19.39
CA MET A 105 -2.13 8.72 20.71
C MET A 105 -0.89 8.14 21.39
N TRP A 106 0.31 8.49 20.92
CA TRP A 106 1.55 7.85 21.35
C TRP A 106 1.74 7.84 22.87
N PRO A 107 1.50 8.93 23.62
CA PRO A 107 1.68 8.92 25.08
C PRO A 107 0.81 7.89 25.80
N ALA A 108 -0.42 7.66 25.33
CA ALA A 108 -1.33 6.68 25.94
C ALA A 108 -0.89 5.24 25.61
N ILE A 109 -0.51 5.01 24.35
CA ILE A 109 -0.09 3.70 23.84
C ILE A 109 1.24 3.29 24.47
N ASP A 110 2.24 4.17 24.43
CA ASP A 110 3.56 3.97 25.02
C ASP A 110 3.44 3.75 26.54
N GLY A 111 2.65 4.57 27.23
CA GLY A 111 2.39 4.38 28.67
C GLY A 111 1.76 3.03 29.01
N GLU A 112 0.77 2.56 28.26
CA GLU A 112 0.15 1.25 28.48
C GLU A 112 1.09 0.09 28.16
N HIS A 113 1.84 0.18 27.05
CA HIS A 113 2.75 -0.87 26.62
C HIS A 113 3.99 -0.96 27.50
N LEU A 114 4.60 0.16 27.88
CA LEU A 114 5.69 0.22 28.86
C LEU A 114 5.23 -0.31 30.22
N GLY A 115 4.00 0.01 30.65
CA GLY A 115 3.39 -0.56 31.85
C GLY A 115 3.23 -2.08 31.82
N ARG A 116 3.31 -2.70 30.63
CA ARG A 116 3.31 -4.15 30.39
C ARG A 116 4.67 -4.71 29.97
N GLY A 117 5.73 -3.89 30.00
CA GLY A 117 7.08 -4.28 29.60
C GLY A 117 7.24 -4.55 28.09
N VAL A 118 6.38 -3.97 27.25
CA VAL A 118 6.45 -4.12 25.79
C VAL A 118 7.06 -2.87 25.19
N ASP A 119 8.24 -3.01 24.59
CA ASP A 119 8.85 -1.97 23.75
C ASP A 119 8.43 -2.22 22.29
N LEU A 120 7.54 -1.36 21.77
CA LEU A 120 7.05 -1.44 20.40
C LEU A 120 8.17 -1.23 19.36
N ALA A 121 9.16 -0.39 19.65
CA ALA A 121 10.26 -0.10 18.72
C ALA A 121 11.22 -1.28 18.59
N ALA A 122 11.36 -2.08 19.65
CA ALA A 122 12.18 -3.30 19.64
C ALA A 122 11.51 -4.50 18.97
N LEU A 123 10.18 -4.47 18.77
CA LEU A 123 9.47 -5.55 18.08
C LEU A 123 9.77 -5.52 16.57
N PRO A 124 9.74 -6.67 15.88
CA PRO A 124 9.70 -6.70 14.42
C PRO A 124 8.45 -5.98 13.87
N PRO A 125 8.53 -5.32 12.69
CA PRO A 125 7.46 -4.45 12.20
C PRO A 125 6.07 -5.10 12.10
N ALA A 126 6.01 -6.36 11.66
CA ALA A 126 4.76 -7.12 11.59
C ALA A 126 4.14 -7.32 12.98
N ARG A 127 4.97 -7.64 13.98
CA ARG A 127 4.50 -7.83 15.37
C ARG A 127 4.08 -6.50 15.97
N ALA A 128 4.89 -5.45 15.82
CA ALA A 128 4.53 -4.12 16.29
C ALA A 128 3.19 -3.65 15.72
N THR A 129 3.00 -3.78 14.40
CA THR A 129 1.75 -3.41 13.72
C THR A 129 0.56 -4.20 14.25
N ASN A 130 0.70 -5.52 14.46
CA ASN A 130 -0.36 -6.35 15.05
C ASN A 130 -0.65 -5.99 16.52
N THR A 131 0.38 -5.67 17.31
CA THR A 131 0.23 -5.24 18.71
C THR A 131 -0.54 -3.93 18.79
N VAL A 132 -0.18 -2.96 17.95
CA VAL A 132 -0.88 -1.68 17.85
C VAL A 132 -2.33 -1.87 17.39
N TYR A 133 -2.58 -2.73 16.40
CA TYR A 133 -3.94 -3.06 15.97
C TYR A 133 -4.77 -3.68 17.10
N ALA A 134 -4.21 -4.63 17.85
CA ALA A 134 -4.87 -5.26 18.99
C ALA A 134 -5.16 -4.24 20.11
N TRP A 135 -4.26 -3.27 20.32
CA TRP A 135 -4.49 -2.17 21.24
C TRP A 135 -5.70 -1.34 20.81
N TRP A 136 -5.77 -0.90 19.55
CA TRP A 136 -6.91 -0.14 19.03
C TRP A 136 -8.23 -0.90 19.12
N ARG A 137 -8.22 -2.18 18.77
CA ARG A 137 -9.40 -3.05 18.90
C ARG A 137 -9.90 -3.13 20.35
N ARG A 138 -8.99 -3.17 21.31
CA ARG A 138 -9.35 -3.18 22.74
C ARG A 138 -9.80 -1.80 23.20
N ALA A 139 -9.08 -0.74 22.85
CA ALA A 139 -9.36 0.63 23.26
C ALA A 139 -10.75 1.09 22.81
N LEU A 140 -11.18 0.66 21.62
CA LEU A 140 -12.48 0.97 21.04
C LEU A 140 -13.53 -0.12 21.29
N SER A 141 -13.23 -1.18 22.04
CA SER A 141 -14.15 -2.33 22.21
C SER A 141 -15.46 -1.98 22.93
N SER A 142 -15.47 -0.91 23.73
CA SER A 142 -16.67 -0.43 24.44
C SER A 142 -17.59 0.43 23.56
N ASP A 143 -17.13 0.87 22.39
CA ASP A 143 -17.87 1.70 21.45
C ASP A 143 -17.85 1.06 20.05
N GLU A 144 -18.88 0.27 19.76
CA GLU A 144 -18.98 -0.50 18.52
C GLU A 144 -19.03 0.40 17.28
N ASP A 145 -19.65 1.58 17.38
CA ASP A 145 -19.76 2.52 16.27
C ASP A 145 -18.43 3.22 16.00
N ALA A 146 -17.67 3.54 17.06
CA ALA A 146 -16.30 4.02 16.92
C ALA A 146 -15.39 2.97 16.28
N TRP A 147 -15.49 1.70 16.70
CA TRP A 147 -14.71 0.62 16.08
C TRP A 147 -15.07 0.42 14.60
N LYS A 148 -16.36 0.41 14.24
CA LYS A 148 -16.80 0.31 12.84
C LYS A 148 -16.29 1.46 11.99
N THR A 149 -16.31 2.68 12.52
CA THR A 149 -15.81 3.87 11.83
C THR A 149 -14.30 3.77 11.61
N PHE A 150 -13.55 3.40 12.65
CA PHE A 150 -12.11 3.17 12.57
C PHE A 150 -11.76 2.10 11.53
N GLU A 151 -12.44 0.96 11.56
CA GLU A 151 -12.19 -0.13 10.62
C GLU A 151 -12.51 0.26 9.17
N LYS A 152 -13.61 1.02 8.96
CA LYS A 152 -13.99 1.55 7.65
C LYS A 152 -12.93 2.51 7.11
N ASP A 153 -12.44 3.42 7.93
CA ASP A 153 -11.43 4.41 7.52
C ASP A 153 -10.07 3.76 7.27
N MET A 154 -9.67 2.80 8.11
CA MET A 154 -8.45 2.01 7.92
C MET A 154 -8.45 1.25 6.59
N LYS A 155 -9.59 0.64 6.23
CA LYS A 155 -9.76 -0.14 4.99
C LYS A 155 -9.96 0.74 3.75
N ARG A 156 -10.11 2.06 3.90
CA ARG A 156 -10.38 2.97 2.79
C ARG A 156 -9.21 3.00 1.82
N GLU A 157 -9.50 2.62 0.58
CA GLU A 157 -8.46 2.54 -0.44
C GLU A 157 -8.04 3.92 -0.95
N PRO A 158 -6.73 4.13 -1.21
CA PRO A 158 -6.25 5.35 -1.84
C PRO A 158 -6.76 5.51 -3.27
N ARG A 159 -6.94 6.77 -3.71
CA ARG A 159 -7.43 7.10 -5.07
C ARG A 159 -6.65 6.41 -6.19
N ARG A 160 -5.33 6.24 -6.04
CA ARG A 160 -4.49 5.54 -7.04
C ARG A 160 -4.93 4.08 -7.23
N VAL A 161 -5.29 3.39 -6.14
CA VAL A 161 -5.68 1.98 -6.16
C VAL A 161 -7.03 1.86 -6.84
N ILE A 162 -7.98 2.69 -6.45
CA ILE A 162 -9.32 2.77 -7.07
C ILE A 162 -9.20 3.04 -8.58
N ARG A 163 -8.38 4.01 -9.00
CA ARG A 163 -8.14 4.32 -10.42
C ARG A 163 -7.53 3.14 -11.17
N ARG A 164 -6.53 2.49 -10.58
CA ARG A 164 -5.86 1.32 -11.16
C ARG A 164 -6.83 0.17 -11.34
N GLU A 165 -7.73 -0.07 -10.39
CA GLU A 165 -8.74 -1.11 -10.49
C GLU A 165 -9.83 -0.78 -11.50
N ALA A 166 -10.28 0.47 -11.57
CA ALA A 166 -11.20 0.94 -12.61
C ALA A 166 -10.60 0.84 -14.03
N ALA A 167 -9.27 0.97 -14.16
CA ALA A 167 -8.55 0.83 -15.43
C ALA A 167 -8.29 -0.62 -15.85
N LYS A 168 -8.51 -1.61 -14.96
CA LYS A 168 -8.45 -3.02 -15.36
C LYS A 168 -9.61 -3.29 -16.32
N PRO A 169 -9.37 -3.97 -17.46
CA PRO A 169 -10.47 -4.34 -18.35
C PRO A 169 -11.46 -5.17 -17.54
N LEU A 170 -12.72 -4.74 -17.57
CA LEU A 170 -13.83 -5.48 -16.95
C LEU A 170 -13.78 -6.92 -17.46
N GLY A 171 -13.78 -7.90 -16.55
CA GLY A 171 -13.90 -9.30 -16.92
C GLY A 171 -15.14 -9.50 -17.80
N ALA A 172 -15.12 -10.50 -18.68
CA ALA A 172 -16.17 -10.72 -19.67
C ALA A 172 -17.59 -10.72 -19.06
N GLU A 173 -17.76 -11.22 -17.84
CA GLU A 173 -19.02 -11.19 -17.11
C GLU A 173 -19.45 -9.78 -16.67
N ALA A 174 -18.53 -8.98 -16.14
CA ALA A 174 -18.82 -7.62 -15.71
C ALA A 174 -19.08 -6.70 -16.92
N ALA A 175 -18.39 -6.93 -18.04
CA ALA A 175 -18.65 -6.28 -19.31
C ALA A 175 -20.04 -6.67 -19.87
N ALA A 176 -20.41 -7.95 -19.79
CA ALA A 176 -21.73 -8.43 -20.21
C ALA A 176 -22.87 -7.86 -19.33
N GLN A 177 -22.67 -7.77 -18.01
CA GLN A 177 -23.65 -7.15 -17.10
C GLN A 177 -23.80 -5.64 -17.35
N LEU A 178 -22.70 -4.92 -17.60
CA LEU A 178 -22.76 -3.50 -17.99
C LEU A 178 -23.43 -3.29 -19.34
N GLN A 179 -23.18 -4.17 -20.32
CA GLN A 179 -23.89 -4.15 -21.60
C GLN A 179 -25.39 -4.44 -21.43
N ALA A 180 -25.77 -5.38 -20.56
CA ALA A 180 -27.17 -5.67 -20.27
C ALA A 180 -27.88 -4.48 -19.60
N VAL A 181 -27.22 -3.80 -18.66
CA VAL A 181 -27.76 -2.60 -17.99
C VAL A 181 -27.82 -1.42 -18.96
N ALA A 182 -26.80 -1.21 -19.82
CA ALA A 182 -26.80 -0.15 -20.82
C ALA A 182 -27.86 -0.37 -21.92
N ALA A 183 -28.08 -1.63 -22.32
CA ALA A 183 -29.14 -2.02 -23.25
C ALA A 183 -30.54 -1.83 -22.63
N ALA A 184 -30.71 -2.14 -21.34
CA ALA A 184 -31.96 -1.90 -20.61
C ALA A 184 -32.24 -0.41 -20.38
N ALA A 185 -31.20 0.43 -20.29
CA ALA A 185 -31.30 1.88 -20.14
C ALA A 185 -31.48 2.64 -21.48
N GLY A 186 -31.56 1.94 -22.61
CA GLY A 186 -31.84 2.54 -23.93
C GLY A 186 -30.67 3.31 -24.56
N ALA A 187 -29.43 3.12 -24.09
CA ALA A 187 -28.27 3.75 -24.71
C ALA A 187 -27.97 3.08 -26.05
N ARG A 188 -28.09 3.81 -27.16
CA ARG A 188 -27.77 3.31 -28.51
C ARG A 188 -26.30 2.86 -28.58
N PRO A 189 -26.01 1.68 -29.15
CA PRO A 189 -24.64 1.25 -29.36
C PRO A 189 -23.93 2.22 -30.30
N VAL A 190 -22.76 2.72 -29.89
CA VAL A 190 -21.88 3.51 -30.75
C VAL A 190 -21.35 2.55 -31.81
N SER A 191 -21.84 2.70 -33.04
CA SER A 191 -21.36 1.92 -34.18
C SER A 191 -19.91 2.33 -34.47
N ASN A 192 -19.03 1.35 -34.41
CA ASN A 192 -17.63 1.50 -34.78
C ASN A 192 -17.55 1.33 -36.30
N SER A 193 -17.78 2.40 -37.06
CA SER A 193 -17.57 2.38 -38.52
C SER A 193 -16.07 2.52 -38.81
N ALA A 194 -15.41 1.38 -38.89
CA ALA A 194 -14.12 1.24 -39.54
C ALA A 194 -14.22 1.73 -41.00
N GLY A 195 -13.26 2.55 -41.42
CA GLY A 195 -13.21 3.16 -42.74
C GLY A 195 -13.08 2.13 -43.85
N VAL A 196 -13.79 2.39 -44.94
CA VAL A 196 -13.50 1.86 -46.27
C VAL A 196 -12.83 3.00 -47.06
N PRO A 197 -11.59 2.85 -47.55
CA PRO A 197 -10.98 3.85 -48.41
C PRO A 197 -11.58 3.73 -49.82
N ASP A 198 -12.28 4.76 -50.27
CA ASP A 198 -12.77 4.85 -51.65
C ASP A 198 -11.60 5.30 -52.55
N GLN A 199 -11.12 4.38 -53.37
CA GLN A 199 -10.27 4.67 -54.52
C GLN A 199 -11.14 5.17 -55.65
N ARG A 200 -10.88 6.38 -56.18
CA ARG A 200 -11.13 6.71 -57.60
C ARG A 200 -10.41 7.99 -58.04
N THR A 201 -9.50 7.75 -59.00
CA THR A 201 -9.15 8.53 -60.21
C THR A 201 -8.96 10.03 -60.10
#